data_AF-A0A4E0RIH4-F1
#
_entry.id   AF-A0A4E0RIH4-F1
#
_cell.length_a   1.000
_cell.length_b   1.000
_cell.length_c   1.000
_cell.angle_alpha   90.00
_cell.angle_beta   90.00
_cell.angle_gamma   90.00
#
_symmetry.space_group_name_H-M   'P 1'
#
loop_
_entity.id
_entity.type
_entity.pdbx_description
1 polymer ?
#
loop_
_entity_poly.entity_id
_entity_poly.type
_entity_poly.pdbx_seq_one_letter_code
_entity_poly.pdbx_strand_id
1 'polypeptide(L)'
;MIPTLIRLHGSLMVIAWMFLCTNGIILSRHYKHVWKKRGLKGLDAWLIAHQVFHSMTLICSAVATFVIVYFVQGYSYLNPSPFGAHPICGFTSIGLVLLNPVIALCRCPLTSSRRAIFNVVHKFLGLLAVALAIPTITLGLIMLRNMTVTTSPYSILTVFQAFVILYIITELALESIDYWVLVQERSATALVINLYFQNNDAASM
;
A
#
# COMPACT_ATOMS: atom_id res chain seq x y z
N MET A 1 26.27 -20.93 1.91
CA MET A 1 24.83 -21.13 2.28
C MET A 1 24.33 -19.82 2.87
N ILE A 2 23.17 -19.31 2.46
CA ILE A 2 22.61 -18.08 3.07
C ILE A 2 22.17 -18.38 4.50
N PRO A 3 22.54 -17.56 5.51
CA PRO A 3 22.04 -17.70 6.87
C PRO A 3 20.51 -17.70 6.93
N THR A 4 19.93 -18.63 7.69
CA THR A 4 18.47 -18.81 7.82
C THR A 4 17.75 -17.52 8.24
N LEU A 5 18.36 -16.71 9.10
CA LEU A 5 17.78 -15.46 9.59
C LEU A 5 17.66 -14.39 8.50
N ILE A 6 18.60 -14.35 7.54
CA ILE A 6 18.52 -13.43 6.39
C ILE A 6 17.38 -13.85 5.46
N ARG A 7 17.20 -15.15 5.24
CA ARG A 7 16.06 -15.69 4.47
C ARG A 7 14.73 -15.35 5.14
N LEU A 8 14.63 -15.55 6.45
CA LEU A 8 13.43 -15.22 7.23
C LEU A 8 13.08 -13.72 7.11
N HIS A 9 14.07 -12.84 7.29
CA HIS A 9 13.90 -11.40 7.11
C HIS A 9 13.36 -11.06 5.72
N GLY A 10 14.03 -11.54 4.66
CA GLY A 10 13.63 -11.28 3.28
C GLY A 10 12.23 -11.81 2.96
N SER A 11 11.90 -13.03 3.39
CA SER A 11 10.58 -13.63 3.18
C SER A 11 9.47 -12.85 3.89
N LEU A 12 9.67 -12.45 5.14
CA LEU A 12 8.70 -11.66 5.89
C LEU A 12 8.51 -10.27 5.27
N MET A 13 9.58 -9.62 4.81
CA MET A 13 9.50 -8.32 4.13
C MET A 13 8.76 -8.42 2.79
N VAL A 14 8.99 -9.48 2.01
CA VAL A 14 8.24 -9.73 0.77
C VAL A 14 6.75 -9.92 1.06
N ILE A 15 6.38 -10.75 2.05
CA ILE A 15 4.98 -10.96 2.42
C ILE A 15 4.34 -9.66 2.92
N ALA A 16 5.03 -8.93 3.80
CA ALA A 16 4.54 -7.68 4.36
C ALA A 16 4.28 -6.62 3.28
N TRP A 17 5.24 -6.40 2.40
CA TRP A 17 5.20 -5.25 1.49
C TRP A 17 4.59 -5.57 0.13
N MET A 18 4.80 -6.77 -0.41
CA MET A 18 4.24 -7.14 -1.72
C MET A 18 2.84 -7.70 -1.61
N PHE A 19 2.48 -8.39 -0.53
CA PHE A 19 1.14 -8.92 -0.38
C PHE A 19 0.29 -8.07 0.55
N LEU A 20 0.67 -7.94 1.81
CA LEU A 20 -0.20 -7.32 2.81
C LEU A 20 -0.39 -5.80 2.55
N CYS A 21 0.69 -5.07 2.32
CA CYS A 21 0.65 -3.61 2.16
C CYS A 21 -0.10 -3.18 0.88
N THR A 22 0.26 -3.76 -0.26
CA THR A 22 -0.36 -3.47 -1.58
C THR A 22 -1.86 -3.78 -1.59
N ASN A 23 -2.27 -4.94 -1.06
CA ASN A 23 -3.69 -5.29 -0.99
C ASN A 23 -4.44 -4.38 -0.01
N GLY A 24 -3.83 -4.00 1.12
CA GLY A 24 -4.39 -3.00 2.04
C GLY A 24 -4.64 -1.64 1.37
N ILE A 25 -3.75 -1.22 0.47
CA ILE A 25 -3.91 0.00 -0.34
C ILE A 25 -5.03 -0.16 -1.35
N ILE A 26 -5.01 -1.21 -2.19
CA ILE A 26 -6.04 -1.50 -3.20
C ILE A 26 -7.44 -1.47 -2.57
N LEU A 27 -7.62 -2.20 -1.46
CA LEU A 27 -8.89 -2.26 -0.72
C LEU A 27 -9.35 -0.87 -0.28
N SER A 28 -8.42 -0.07 0.26
CA SER A 28 -8.73 1.26 0.73
C SER A 28 -9.01 2.25 -0.39
N ARG A 29 -8.48 2.06 -1.61
CA ARG A 29 -8.68 2.98 -2.73
C ARG A 29 -9.97 2.67 -3.47
N HIS A 30 -10.14 1.42 -3.87
CA HIS A 30 -11.11 1.02 -4.88
C HIS A 30 -12.38 0.39 -4.30
N TYR A 31 -12.31 -0.18 -3.08
CA TYR A 31 -13.44 -0.94 -2.52
C TYR A 31 -14.31 -0.14 -1.54
N LYS A 32 -14.07 1.17 -1.35
CA LYS A 32 -14.83 2.01 -0.40
C LYS A 32 -16.33 2.01 -0.67
N HIS A 33 -16.72 2.06 -1.94
CA HIS A 33 -18.11 2.16 -2.37
C HIS A 33 -18.80 0.79 -2.38
N VAL A 34 -18.08 -0.26 -2.81
CA VAL A 34 -18.60 -1.62 -2.94
C VAL A 34 -18.79 -2.30 -1.58
N TRP A 35 -17.88 -2.04 -0.63
CA TRP A 35 -17.86 -2.69 0.68
C TRP A 35 -18.39 -1.78 1.81
N LYS A 36 -19.21 -0.80 1.45
CA LYS A 36 -19.95 0.05 2.39
C LYS A 36 -21.09 -0.75 3.03
N LYS A 37 -21.37 -0.55 4.32
CA LYS A 37 -22.44 -1.25 5.08
C LYS A 37 -22.32 -2.79 5.15
N ARG A 38 -21.16 -3.36 4.78
CA ARG A 38 -20.90 -4.81 4.86
C ARG A 38 -19.99 -5.22 6.04
N GLY A 39 -19.64 -4.28 6.92
CA GLY A 39 -18.69 -4.50 8.01
C GLY A 39 -19.35 -4.79 9.37
N LEU A 40 -18.51 -4.95 10.38
CA LEU A 40 -18.91 -5.24 11.76
C LEU A 40 -18.96 -3.95 12.59
N LYS A 41 -19.84 -3.91 13.60
CA LYS A 41 -19.92 -2.83 14.61
C LYS A 41 -20.09 -1.41 14.03
N GLY A 42 -20.81 -1.28 12.91
CA GLY A 42 -21.09 0.01 12.29
C GLY A 42 -19.92 0.63 11.51
N LEU A 43 -18.80 -0.10 11.38
CA LEU A 43 -17.69 0.26 10.49
C LEU A 43 -17.89 -0.36 9.11
N ASP A 44 -17.42 0.33 8.06
CA ASP A 44 -17.42 -0.24 6.71
C ASP A 44 -16.41 -1.39 6.60
N ALA A 45 -16.73 -2.44 5.85
CA ALA A 45 -15.88 -3.63 5.72
C ALA A 45 -14.52 -3.30 5.09
N TRP A 46 -14.48 -2.37 4.12
CA TRP A 46 -13.21 -1.93 3.52
C TRP A 46 -12.25 -1.34 4.57
N LEU A 47 -12.78 -0.65 5.57
CA LEU A 47 -11.96 0.00 6.61
C LEU A 47 -11.38 -1.04 7.56
N ILE A 48 -12.19 -2.03 7.96
CA ILE A 48 -11.72 -3.15 8.78
C ILE A 48 -10.65 -3.93 8.03
N ALA A 49 -10.89 -4.26 6.76
CA ALA A 49 -9.93 -4.99 5.94
C ALA A 49 -8.62 -4.18 5.79
N HIS A 50 -8.68 -2.90 5.44
CA HIS A 50 -7.51 -2.02 5.37
C HIS A 50 -6.71 -2.03 6.68
N GLN A 51 -7.38 -1.90 7.83
CA GLN A 51 -6.73 -1.95 9.14
C GLN A 51 -6.04 -3.30 9.38
N VAL A 52 -6.71 -4.43 9.12
CA VAL A 52 -6.15 -5.77 9.30
C VAL A 52 -4.90 -5.97 8.44
N PHE A 53 -4.97 -5.63 7.14
CA PHE A 53 -3.86 -5.78 6.22
C PHE A 53 -2.63 -4.94 6.63
N HIS A 54 -2.82 -3.68 7.04
CA HIS A 54 -1.72 -2.84 7.50
C HIS A 54 -1.20 -3.20 8.90
N SER A 55 -2.06 -3.68 9.81
CA SER A 55 -1.62 -4.24 11.08
C SER A 55 -0.73 -5.46 10.88
N MET A 56 -1.09 -6.38 9.97
CA MET A 56 -0.24 -7.53 9.66
C MET A 56 1.06 -7.11 8.96
N THR A 57 1.00 -6.11 8.07
CA THR A 57 2.20 -5.51 7.45
C THR A 57 3.19 -5.02 8.51
N LEU A 58 2.69 -4.29 9.52
CA LEU A 58 3.50 -3.78 10.62
C LEU A 58 4.08 -4.89 11.50
N ILE A 59 3.29 -5.90 11.84
CA ILE A 59 3.76 -7.04 12.65
C ILE A 59 4.87 -7.80 11.91
N CYS A 60 4.65 -8.16 10.65
CA CYS A 60 5.66 -8.85 9.84
C CYS A 60 6.94 -8.01 9.70
N SER A 61 6.80 -6.70 9.44
CA SER A 61 7.94 -5.79 9.33
C SER A 61 8.69 -5.64 10.65
N ALA A 62 7.99 -5.54 11.78
CA ALA A 62 8.60 -5.44 13.11
C ALA A 62 9.39 -6.71 13.46
N VAL A 63 8.81 -7.89 13.24
CA VAL A 63 9.48 -9.18 13.47
C VAL A 63 10.70 -9.32 12.55
N ALA A 64 10.55 -9.04 11.26
CA ALA A 64 11.65 -9.13 10.30
C ALA A 64 12.81 -8.18 10.62
N THR A 65 12.49 -6.93 11.01
CA THR A 65 13.50 -5.93 11.40
C THR A 65 14.15 -6.30 12.73
N PHE A 66 13.39 -6.75 13.72
CA PHE A 66 13.94 -7.22 14.99
C PHE A 66 14.93 -8.36 14.76
N VAL A 67 14.57 -9.36 13.94
CA VAL A 67 15.43 -10.50 13.64
C VAL A 67 16.75 -10.06 13.02
N ILE A 68 16.71 -9.20 12.01
CA ILE A 68 17.94 -8.80 11.28
C ILE A 68 18.82 -7.86 12.12
N VAL A 69 18.23 -6.95 12.90
CA VAL A 69 18.98 -5.99 13.73
C VAL A 69 19.61 -6.68 14.92
N TYR A 70 18.83 -7.49 15.65
CA TYR A 70 19.29 -8.08 16.91
C TYR A 70 20.25 -9.26 16.71
N PHE A 71 19.89 -10.21 15.83
CA PHE A 71 20.64 -11.47 15.69
C PHE A 71 21.71 -11.44 14.61
N VAL A 72 21.52 -10.70 13.51
CA VAL A 72 22.47 -10.70 12.39
C VAL A 72 23.48 -9.56 12.51
N GLN A 73 23.07 -8.39 13.03
CA GLN A 73 23.93 -7.21 13.26
C GLN A 73 24.72 -6.73 12.02
N GLY A 74 24.38 -7.23 10.82
CA GLY A 74 25.16 -7.02 9.60
C GLY A 74 25.03 -5.62 9.00
N TYR A 75 24.06 -4.83 9.44
CA TYR A 75 23.83 -3.47 8.92
C TYR A 75 25.01 -2.53 9.18
N SER A 76 25.75 -2.73 10.30
CA SER A 76 26.88 -1.90 10.73
C SER A 76 28.09 -1.94 9.78
N TYR A 77 28.11 -2.89 8.84
CA TYR A 77 29.25 -3.16 7.96
C TYR A 77 28.95 -2.90 6.46
N LEU A 78 27.74 -2.46 6.12
CA LEU A 78 27.33 -2.15 4.73
C LEU A 78 27.86 -0.78 4.30
N ASN A 79 29.14 -0.70 3.92
CA ASN A 79 29.83 0.59 3.69
C ASN A 79 30.11 1.01 2.23
N PRO A 80 29.89 0.20 1.17
CA PRO A 80 29.80 0.77 -0.18
C PRO A 80 28.35 0.93 -0.67
N SER A 81 28.11 2.04 -1.36
CA SER A 81 26.96 2.24 -2.25
C SER A 81 26.94 1.14 -3.32
N PRO A 82 25.77 0.61 -3.72
CA PRO A 82 24.41 1.03 -3.34
C PRO A 82 23.85 0.31 -2.10
N PHE A 83 24.55 -0.67 -1.54
CA PHE A 83 23.98 -1.56 -0.51
C PHE A 83 23.77 -0.89 0.85
N GLY A 84 24.57 0.13 1.18
CA GLY A 84 24.36 0.95 2.38
C GLY A 84 23.01 1.70 2.38
N ALA A 85 22.39 1.92 1.22
CA ALA A 85 21.07 2.56 1.14
C ALA A 85 19.93 1.64 1.62
N HIS A 86 20.10 0.31 1.55
CA HIS A 86 19.05 -0.65 1.94
C HIS A 86 18.52 -0.42 3.38
N PRO A 87 19.36 -0.41 4.44
CA PRO A 87 18.86 -0.18 5.79
C PRO A 87 18.27 1.23 5.97
N ILE A 88 18.87 2.26 5.35
CA ILE A 88 18.39 3.64 5.46
C ILE A 88 16.97 3.77 4.87
N CYS A 89 16.78 3.29 3.64
CA CYS A 89 15.47 3.31 2.98
C CYS A 89 14.47 2.40 3.71
N GLY A 90 14.91 1.22 4.19
CA GLY A 90 14.06 0.30 4.95
C GLY A 90 13.54 0.88 6.26
N PHE A 91 14.42 1.46 7.09
CA PHE A 91 14.00 2.13 8.33
C PHE A 91 13.12 3.35 8.05
N THR A 92 13.40 4.10 6.99
CA THR A 92 12.58 5.24 6.58
C THR A 92 11.17 4.79 6.17
N SER A 93 11.06 3.76 5.32
CA SER A 93 9.77 3.17 4.92
C SER A 93 8.97 2.68 6.13
N ILE A 94 9.60 1.95 7.06
CA ILE A 94 8.93 1.46 8.27
C ILE A 94 8.48 2.63 9.15
N GLY A 95 9.32 3.65 9.35
CA GLY A 95 8.98 4.84 10.12
C GLY A 95 7.77 5.58 9.55
N LEU A 96 7.72 5.75 8.23
CA LEU A 96 6.57 6.37 7.55
C LEU A 96 5.28 5.54 7.71
N VAL A 97 5.35 4.21 7.60
CA VAL A 97 4.16 3.35 7.82
C VAL A 97 3.74 3.30 9.29
N LEU A 98 4.66 3.43 10.25
CA LEU A 98 4.33 3.57 11.67
C LEU A 98 3.70 4.92 12.01
N LEU A 99 4.11 6.00 11.32
CA LEU A 99 3.51 7.32 11.51
C LEU A 99 2.07 7.38 10.97
N ASN A 100 1.76 6.61 9.93
CA ASN A 100 0.42 6.57 9.32
C ASN A 100 -0.72 6.22 10.29
N PRO A 101 -0.67 5.14 11.11
CA PRO A 101 -1.69 4.85 12.10
C PRO A 101 -1.73 5.89 13.22
N VAL A 102 -0.59 6.48 13.62
CA VAL A 102 -0.58 7.58 14.61
C VAL A 102 -1.39 8.77 14.09
N ILE A 103 -1.19 9.14 12.82
CA ILE A 103 -2.00 10.18 12.17
C ILE A 103 -3.45 9.73 12.06
N ALA A 104 -3.71 8.46 11.78
CA ALA A 104 -5.07 7.90 11.71
C ALA A 104 -5.83 7.98 13.05
N LEU A 105 -5.15 8.03 14.20
CA LEU A 105 -5.79 8.30 15.49
C LEU A 105 -6.32 9.73 15.58
N CYS A 106 -5.70 10.68 14.88
CA CYS A 106 -6.14 12.07 14.77
C CYS A 106 -7.22 12.27 13.68
N ARG A 107 -7.85 11.21 13.19
CA ARG A 107 -8.84 11.26 12.10
C ARG A 107 -10.04 12.12 12.46
N CYS A 108 -10.28 13.17 11.68
CA CYS A 108 -11.43 14.07 11.87
C CYS A 108 -12.76 13.47 11.34
N PRO A 109 -13.93 13.94 11.84
CA PRO A 109 -15.25 13.60 11.30
C PRO A 109 -15.39 13.92 9.81
N LEU A 110 -16.37 13.28 9.13
CA LEU A 110 -16.59 13.45 7.69
C LEU A 110 -16.98 14.89 7.30
N THR A 111 -17.61 15.64 8.20
CA THR A 111 -18.09 17.01 7.99
C THR A 111 -17.03 18.09 8.20
N SER A 112 -15.83 17.72 8.68
CA SER A 112 -14.77 18.66 9.01
C SER A 112 -13.98 19.09 7.77
N SER A 113 -13.71 20.40 7.63
CA SER A 113 -12.81 20.94 6.60
C SER A 113 -11.38 20.37 6.68
N ARG A 114 -10.91 20.01 7.89
CA ARG A 114 -9.60 19.39 8.12
C ARG A 114 -9.51 17.96 7.59
N ARG A 115 -10.64 17.33 7.21
CA ARG A 115 -10.67 15.98 6.67
C ARG A 115 -9.92 15.85 5.35
N ALA A 116 -9.94 16.90 4.51
CA ALA A 116 -9.19 16.94 3.26
C ALA A 116 -7.67 16.86 3.53
N ILE A 117 -7.18 17.68 4.46
CA ILE A 117 -5.76 17.70 4.87
C ILE A 117 -5.36 16.34 5.44
N PHE A 118 -6.15 15.78 6.36
CA PHE A 118 -5.92 14.45 6.91
C PHE A 118 -5.78 13.39 5.81
N ASN A 119 -6.71 13.36 4.84
CA ASN A 119 -6.68 12.37 3.76
C ASN A 119 -5.44 12.54 2.88
N VAL A 120 -5.04 13.78 2.57
CA VAL A 120 -3.84 14.07 1.75
C VAL A 120 -2.58 13.62 2.48
N VAL A 121 -2.40 14.01 3.75
CA VAL A 121 -1.22 13.68 4.54
C VAL A 121 -1.11 12.16 4.73
N HIS A 122 -2.19 11.50 5.15
CA HIS A 122 -2.21 10.04 5.34
C HIS A 122 -1.90 9.31 4.02
N LYS A 123 -2.53 9.71 2.90
CA LYS A 123 -2.25 9.11 1.59
C LYS A 123 -0.79 9.34 1.17
N PHE A 124 -0.28 10.55 1.34
CA PHE A 124 1.09 10.91 0.93
C PHE A 124 2.14 10.08 1.68
N LEU A 125 2.03 9.98 3.01
CA LEU A 125 2.97 9.19 3.81
C LEU A 125 2.93 7.71 3.44
N GLY A 126 1.74 7.16 3.20
CA GLY A 126 1.58 5.78 2.73
C GLY A 126 2.24 5.55 1.36
N LEU A 127 2.00 6.44 0.39
CA LEU A 127 2.61 6.34 -0.95
C LEU A 127 4.13 6.47 -0.90
N LEU A 128 4.64 7.42 -0.11
CA LEU A 128 6.08 7.64 0.03
C LEU A 128 6.77 6.40 0.61
N ALA A 129 6.15 5.76 1.61
CA ALA A 129 6.69 4.53 2.19
C ALA A 129 6.80 3.39 1.17
N VAL A 130 5.78 3.20 0.33
CA VAL A 130 5.77 2.19 -0.74
C VAL A 130 6.80 2.53 -1.83
N ALA A 131 6.91 3.80 -2.21
CA ALA A 131 7.89 4.26 -3.19
C ALA A 131 9.33 3.97 -2.74
N LEU A 132 9.63 4.12 -1.44
CA LEU A 132 10.91 3.75 -0.85
C LEU A 132 11.09 2.24 -0.65
N ALA A 133 10.01 1.49 -0.46
CA ALA A 133 10.07 0.04 -0.27
C ALA A 133 10.51 -0.71 -1.54
N ILE A 134 10.11 -0.24 -2.73
CA ILE A 134 10.48 -0.85 -4.02
C ILE A 134 12.02 -0.94 -4.21
N PRO A 135 12.78 0.17 -4.15
CA PRO A 135 14.24 0.11 -4.26
C PRO A 135 14.86 -0.62 -3.05
N THR A 136 14.27 -0.52 -1.85
CA THR A 136 14.77 -1.26 -0.67
C THR A 136 14.74 -2.77 -0.88
N ILE A 137 13.61 -3.32 -1.33
CA ILE A 137 13.45 -4.75 -1.60
C ILE A 137 14.35 -5.16 -2.78
N THR A 138 14.44 -4.33 -3.82
CA THR A 138 15.34 -4.57 -4.97
C THR A 138 16.78 -4.73 -4.50
N LEU A 139 17.29 -3.81 -3.67
CA LEU A 139 18.63 -3.90 -3.10
C LEU A 139 18.81 -5.15 -2.23
N GLY A 140 17.83 -5.47 -1.39
CA GLY A 140 17.86 -6.69 -0.57
C GLY A 140 17.93 -7.97 -1.39
N LEU A 141 17.19 -8.05 -2.50
CA LEU A 141 17.23 -9.18 -3.42
C LEU A 141 18.56 -9.27 -4.18
N ILE A 142 19.15 -8.13 -4.57
CA ILE A 142 20.50 -8.10 -5.18
C ILE A 142 21.56 -8.56 -4.18
N MET A 143 21.48 -8.15 -2.92
CA MET A 143 22.38 -8.62 -1.86
C MET A 143 22.23 -10.12 -1.65
N LEU A 144 21.00 -10.63 -1.59
CA LEU A 144 20.70 -12.06 -1.47
C LEU A 144 21.31 -12.84 -2.64
N ARG A 145 21.15 -12.34 -3.87
CA ARG A 145 21.72 -12.91 -5.08
C ARG A 145 23.24 -13.06 -4.99
N ASN A 146 23.92 -12.01 -4.52
CA ASN A 146 25.38 -12.01 -4.39
C ASN A 146 25.89 -13.01 -3.33
N MET A 147 25.01 -13.49 -2.43
CA MET A 147 25.33 -14.51 -1.42
C MET A 147 25.04 -15.96 -1.89
N THR A 148 24.41 -16.15 -3.05
CA THR A 148 24.02 -17.47 -3.58
C THR A 148 24.86 -17.90 -4.78
N VAL A 149 25.31 -19.16 -4.78
CA VAL A 149 26.03 -19.79 -5.90
C VAL A 149 25.10 -20.64 -6.78
N THR A 150 23.91 -21.02 -6.29
CA THR A 150 23.15 -22.17 -6.84
C THR A 150 21.72 -21.87 -7.30
N THR A 151 21.15 -20.69 -7.01
CA THR A 151 19.86 -20.28 -7.58
C THR A 151 20.13 -19.45 -8.82
N SER A 152 19.48 -19.75 -9.95
CA SER A 152 19.53 -18.87 -11.12
C SER A 152 19.14 -17.46 -10.64
N PRO A 153 20.09 -16.50 -10.64
CA PRO A 153 19.92 -15.18 -10.07
C PRO A 153 18.79 -14.37 -10.72
N TYR A 154 18.33 -14.84 -11.88
CA TYR A 154 17.26 -14.26 -12.68
C TYR A 154 15.85 -14.61 -12.17
N SER A 155 15.66 -15.60 -11.30
CA SER A 155 14.30 -16.03 -10.93
C SER A 155 13.59 -15.06 -9.97
N ILE A 156 14.14 -14.80 -8.78
CA ILE A 156 13.43 -14.08 -7.72
C ILE A 156 13.33 -12.57 -8.01
N LEU A 157 14.40 -11.96 -8.53
CA LEU A 157 14.37 -10.53 -8.88
C LEU A 157 13.39 -10.26 -10.03
N THR A 158 13.35 -11.14 -11.04
CA THR A 158 12.38 -11.01 -12.15
C THR A 158 10.96 -11.25 -11.67
N VAL A 159 10.72 -12.21 -10.76
CA VAL A 159 9.39 -12.40 -10.14
C VAL A 159 8.97 -11.14 -9.37
N PHE A 160 9.87 -10.52 -8.61
CA PHE A 160 9.60 -9.26 -7.93
C PHE A 160 9.25 -8.13 -8.90
N GLN A 161 10.03 -7.96 -9.97
CA GLN A 161 9.78 -6.94 -10.99
C GLN A 161 8.46 -7.18 -11.72
N ALA A 162 8.17 -8.43 -12.09
CA ALA A 162 6.89 -8.82 -12.71
C ALA A 162 5.71 -8.52 -11.77
N PHE A 163 5.86 -8.79 -10.47
CA PHE A 163 4.87 -8.42 -9.46
C PHE A 163 4.66 -6.90 -9.40
N VAL A 164 5.72 -6.09 -9.37
CA VAL A 164 5.61 -4.63 -9.32
C VAL A 164 4.89 -4.10 -10.57
N ILE A 165 5.21 -4.64 -11.76
CA ILE A 165 4.53 -4.30 -13.01
C ILE A 165 3.05 -4.68 -12.93
N LEU A 166 2.74 -5.91 -12.51
CA LEU A 166 1.36 -6.38 -12.35
C LEU A 166 0.58 -5.52 -11.34
N TYR A 167 1.19 -5.13 -10.23
CA TYR A 167 0.58 -4.25 -9.23
C TYR A 167 0.25 -2.88 -9.83
N ILE A 168 1.19 -2.27 -10.57
CA ILE A 168 0.96 -0.98 -11.25
C ILE A 168 -0.17 -1.11 -12.28
N ILE A 169 -0.15 -2.15 -13.11
CA ILE A 169 -1.23 -2.41 -14.09
C ILE A 169 -2.57 -2.57 -13.37
N THR A 170 -2.59 -3.31 -12.26
CA THR A 170 -3.80 -3.53 -11.47
C THR A 170 -4.36 -2.22 -10.91
N GLU A 171 -3.51 -1.38 -10.29
CA GLU A 171 -3.92 -0.06 -9.78
C GLU A 171 -4.42 0.86 -10.90
N LEU A 172 -3.74 0.88 -12.06
CA LEU A 172 -4.17 1.68 -13.20
C LEU A 172 -5.50 1.20 -13.78
N ALA A 173 -5.71 -0.11 -13.86
CA ALA A 173 -6.96 -0.70 -14.32
C ALA A 173 -8.12 -0.37 -13.37
N LEU A 174 -7.91 -0.55 -12.05
CA LEU A 174 -8.92 -0.24 -11.05
C LEU A 174 -9.24 1.26 -10.98
N GLU A 175 -8.24 2.14 -11.06
CA GLU A 175 -8.47 3.59 -11.12
C GLU A 175 -9.24 3.99 -12.39
N SER A 176 -8.95 3.34 -13.53
CA SER A 176 -9.67 3.58 -14.79
C SER A 176 -11.13 3.15 -14.68
N ILE A 177 -11.39 2.01 -14.02
CA ILE A 177 -12.75 1.52 -13.74
C ILE A 177 -13.48 2.49 -12.82
N ASP A 178 -12.87 2.91 -11.72
CA ASP A 178 -13.46 3.87 -10.79
C ASP A 178 -13.80 5.18 -11.49
N TYR A 179 -12.89 5.70 -12.33
CA TYR A 179 -13.15 6.89 -13.12
C TYR A 179 -14.32 6.71 -14.09
N TRP A 180 -14.38 5.58 -14.80
CA TRP A 180 -15.46 5.28 -15.73
C TRP A 180 -16.83 5.21 -15.02
N VAL A 181 -16.90 4.54 -13.87
CA VAL A 181 -18.12 4.47 -13.04
C VAL A 181 -18.54 5.87 -12.59
N LEU A 182 -17.61 6.71 -12.13
CA LEU A 182 -17.91 8.08 -11.71
C LEU A 182 -18.46 8.94 -12.85
N VAL A 183 -17.94 8.78 -14.08
CA VAL A 183 -18.46 9.46 -15.26
C VAL A 183 -19.89 9.00 -15.57
N GLN A 184 -20.16 7.70 -15.50
CA GLN A 184 -21.49 7.15 -15.76
C GLN A 184 -22.53 7.65 -14.75
N GLU A 185 -22.19 7.67 -13.46
CA GLU A 185 -23.07 8.19 -12.40
C GLU A 185 -23.39 9.68 -12.58
N ARG A 186 -22.40 10.50 -12.98
CA ARG A 186 -22.60 11.93 -13.26
C ARG A 186 -23.52 12.15 -14.46
N SER A 187 -23.31 11.42 -15.55
CA SER A 187 -24.14 11.50 -16.76
C SER A 187 -25.59 11.11 -16.46
N ALA A 188 -25.81 10.04 -15.70
CA ALA A 188 -27.15 9.61 -15.29
C ALA A 188 -27.84 10.66 -14.41
N THR A 189 -27.11 11.23 -13.44
CA THR A 189 -27.66 12.28 -12.56
C THR A 189 -28.05 13.54 -13.33
N ALA A 190 -27.20 13.97 -14.28
CA ALA A 190 -27.50 15.12 -15.15
C ALA A 190 -28.74 14.89 -16.02
N LEU A 191 -28.90 13.67 -16.56
CA LEU A 191 -30.09 13.30 -17.35
C LEU A 191 -31.37 13.39 -16.50
N VAL A 192 -31.37 12.84 -15.29
CA VAL A 192 -32.53 12.89 -14.38
C VAL A 192 -32.89 14.33 -14.02
N ILE A 193 -31.90 15.17 -13.74
CA ILE A 193 -32.12 16.59 -13.44
C ILE A 193 -32.76 17.30 -14.65
N ASN A 194 -32.25 17.08 -15.86
CA ASN A 194 -32.80 17.70 -17.07
C ASN A 194 -34.25 17.25 -17.33
N LEU A 195 -34.56 15.96 -17.16
CA LEU A 195 -35.93 15.44 -17.30
C LEU A 195 -36.88 16.01 -16.25
N TYR A 196 -36.42 16.21 -15.01
CA TYR A 196 -37.22 16.82 -13.95
C TYR A 196 -37.61 18.27 -14.29
N PHE A 197 -36.67 19.07 -14.79
CA PHE A 197 -36.96 20.44 -15.20
C PHE A 197 -37.90 20.49 -16.43
N GLN A 198 -37.64 19.68 -17.45
CA GLN A 198 -38.51 19.61 -18.64
C GLN A 198 -39.97 19.24 -18.30
N ASN A 199 -40.19 18.29 -17.39
CA ASN A 199 -41.53 17.87 -16.99
C ASN A 199 -42.27 18.92 -16.15
N ASN A 200 -41.56 19.69 -15.33
CA ASN A 200 -42.18 20.77 -14.54
C ASN A 200 -42.51 22.00 -15.40
N ASP A 201 -41.68 22.31 -16.38
CA ASP A 201 -41.95 23.37 -17.35
C ASP A 201 -43.17 22.99 -18.23
N ALA A 202 -43.31 21.72 -18.60
CA ALA A 202 -44.47 21.22 -19.35
C ALA A 202 -45.77 21.17 -18.54
N ALA A 203 -45.70 20.99 -17.21
CA ALA A 203 -46.87 20.93 -16.32
C ALA A 203 -47.38 22.30 -15.85
N SER A 204 -46.64 23.37 -16.13
CA SER A 204 -46.99 24.75 -15.75
C SER A 204 -47.55 25.60 -16.90
N MET A 205 -47.72 24.99 -18.08
CA MET A 205 -48.44 25.54 -19.25
C MET A 205 -49.83 24.92 -19.37
#